data_AF-A0A847N0Y8-F1
#
_entry.id   AF-A0A847N0Y8-F1
#
_cell.length_a   1.000
_cell.length_b   1.000
_cell.length_c   1.000
_cell.angle_alpha   90.00
_cell.angle_beta   90.00
_cell.angle_gamma   90.00
#
_symmetry.space_group_name_H-M   'P 1'
#
loop_
_entity.id
_entity.type
_entity.pdbx_description
1 polymer ?
#
loop_
_entity_poly.entity_id
_entity_poly.type
_entity_poly.pdbx_seq_one_letter_code
_entity_poly.pdbx_strand_id
1 'polypeptide(L)'
;MENLQMLFMGFSVVLTLENVLVTMLGAVLGLIVGAMPGIGSLAGVALLLPLTYKFNPTTAIIMLGSLYYANMYGGSFSAILLNIPGDSPAVMTALDGYPMATKRNRPGQALFTANMSSFIGGLIGMLILTFMGPLLADLGLKFGPAEMTALLLVAMTSIGWLVGESPTKGVVLTMVGILLASMGMDTLTGSPRYDFGNMYLLGGIPFTPFVIGAVGFSQVLKLMEERNKKVEAHIGQKLTIRGSMLTLHDFRRLVPPAIRSGFMGTFVGVLPGAGATTGAFLGYAAQKAFKSEEPLGSGAIEGIASCEAANNAAAAGSFAPLLALGIPGSGTGAVLLGGLMMWGLNPGPL
;
A
#
# COMPACT_ATOMS: atom_id res chain seq x y z
N MET A 1 -3.12 -16.68 24.90
CA MET A 1 -3.33 -18.02 24.30
C MET A 1 -4.29 -17.96 23.12
N GLU A 2 -5.36 -17.17 23.21
CA GLU A 2 -6.36 -17.01 22.13
C GLU A 2 -5.77 -16.49 20.81
N ASN A 3 -4.98 -15.41 20.83
CA ASN A 3 -4.32 -14.89 19.61
C ASN A 3 -3.42 -15.93 18.91
N LEU A 4 -2.72 -16.77 19.67
CA LEU A 4 -1.87 -17.82 19.10
C LEU A 4 -2.73 -18.93 18.46
N GLN A 5 -3.87 -19.28 19.07
CA GLN A 5 -4.81 -20.24 18.49
C GLN A 5 -5.46 -19.71 17.20
N MET A 6 -5.88 -18.44 17.18
CA MET A 6 -6.37 -17.78 15.97
C MET A 6 -5.29 -17.75 14.87
N LEU A 7 -4.03 -17.51 15.25
CA LEU A 7 -2.90 -17.53 14.31
C LEU A 7 -2.66 -18.92 13.72
N PHE A 8 -2.68 -19.98 14.55
CA PHE A 8 -2.57 -21.36 14.06
C PHE A 8 -3.71 -21.75 13.12
N MET A 9 -4.93 -21.32 13.43
CA MET A 9 -6.08 -21.51 12.54
C MET A 9 -5.86 -20.77 11.21
N GLY A 10 -5.39 -19.51 11.24
CA GLY A 10 -5.04 -18.75 10.05
C GLY A 10 -4.00 -19.46 9.17
N PHE A 11 -2.93 -19.99 9.78
CA PHE A 11 -1.95 -20.79 9.03
C PHE A 11 -2.56 -22.06 8.42
N SER A 12 -3.45 -22.75 9.13
CA SER A 12 -4.13 -23.94 8.58
C SER A 12 -4.96 -23.62 7.34
N VAL A 13 -5.55 -22.43 7.29
CA VAL A 13 -6.34 -21.93 6.15
C VAL A 13 -5.42 -21.51 4.99
N VAL A 14 -4.38 -20.72 5.27
CA VAL A 14 -3.48 -20.21 4.22
C VAL A 14 -2.66 -21.32 3.55
N LEU A 15 -2.31 -22.37 4.30
CA LEU A 15 -1.51 -23.49 3.80
C LEU A 15 -2.30 -24.51 2.98
N THR A 16 -3.60 -24.32 2.76
CA THR A 16 -4.35 -25.14 1.80
C THR A 16 -3.82 -24.90 0.39
N LEU A 17 -3.84 -25.95 -0.45
CA LEU A 17 -3.26 -25.88 -1.79
C LEU A 17 -3.88 -24.74 -2.64
N GLU A 18 -5.20 -24.56 -2.54
CA GLU A 18 -5.91 -23.48 -3.22
C GLU A 18 -5.39 -22.10 -2.79
N ASN A 19 -5.29 -21.85 -1.48
CA ASN A 19 -4.87 -20.54 -0.98
C ASN A 19 -3.39 -20.26 -1.26
N VAL A 20 -2.52 -21.26 -1.20
CA VAL A 20 -1.11 -21.11 -1.58
C VAL A 20 -0.98 -20.73 -3.06
N LEU A 21 -1.71 -21.41 -3.95
CA LEU A 21 -1.69 -21.12 -5.40
C LEU A 21 -2.23 -19.72 -5.69
N VAL A 22 -3.33 -19.33 -5.04
CA VAL A 22 -3.92 -18.00 -5.21
C VAL A 22 -3.02 -16.91 -4.62
N THR A 23 -2.36 -17.15 -3.49
CA THR A 23 -1.35 -16.24 -2.92
C THR A 23 -0.18 -16.05 -3.89
N MET A 24 0.32 -17.14 -4.49
CA MET A 24 1.40 -17.06 -5.47
C MET A 24 0.95 -16.29 -6.72
N LEU A 25 -0.26 -16.54 -7.22
CA LEU A 25 -0.83 -15.82 -8.35
C LEU A 25 -0.95 -14.33 -8.04
N GLY A 26 -1.51 -13.97 -6.88
CA GLY A 26 -1.62 -12.58 -6.44
C GLY A 26 -0.26 -11.90 -6.29
N ALA A 27 0.74 -12.60 -5.75
CA ALA A 27 2.10 -12.09 -5.65
C ALA A 27 2.75 -11.86 -7.03
N VAL A 28 2.60 -12.80 -7.96
CA VAL A 28 3.16 -12.67 -9.33
C VAL A 28 2.48 -11.52 -10.08
N LEU A 29 1.14 -11.44 -10.03
CA LEU A 29 0.41 -10.35 -10.68
C LEU A 29 0.73 -9.00 -10.04
N GLY A 30 0.81 -8.95 -8.70
CA GLY A 30 1.21 -7.75 -7.97
C GLY A 30 2.60 -7.28 -8.35
N LEU A 31 3.57 -8.20 -8.46
CA LEU A 31 4.93 -7.91 -8.92
C LEU A 31 4.96 -7.33 -10.34
N ILE A 32 4.26 -7.99 -11.28
CA ILE A 32 4.21 -7.55 -12.68
C ILE A 32 3.61 -6.14 -12.76
N VAL A 33 2.50 -5.91 -12.07
CA VAL A 33 1.82 -4.62 -12.11
C VAL A 33 2.58 -3.53 -11.38
N GLY A 34 3.17 -3.82 -10.23
CA GLY A 34 4.01 -2.87 -9.51
C GLY A 34 5.28 -2.50 -10.28
N ALA A 35 5.87 -3.45 -11.01
CA ALA A 35 7.06 -3.20 -11.84
C ALA A 35 6.77 -2.32 -13.07
N MET A 36 5.51 -2.18 -13.48
CA MET A 36 5.15 -1.29 -14.58
C MET A 36 5.29 0.19 -14.14
N PRO A 37 6.14 1.00 -14.81
CA PRO A 37 6.33 2.39 -14.45
C PRO A 37 5.03 3.19 -14.52
N GLY A 38 4.76 4.01 -13.50
CA GLY A 38 3.66 4.98 -13.53
C GLY A 38 2.24 4.44 -13.36
N ILE A 39 2.06 3.14 -13.11
CA ILE A 39 0.72 2.55 -12.82
C ILE A 39 0.34 2.76 -11.35
N GLY A 40 1.26 2.54 -10.41
CA GLY A 40 1.01 2.64 -8.98
C GLY A 40 0.22 1.46 -8.40
N SER A 41 0.27 1.32 -7.08
CA SER A 41 -0.43 0.24 -6.38
C SER A 41 -1.95 0.40 -6.40
N LEU A 42 -2.44 1.64 -6.35
CA LEU A 42 -3.86 1.96 -6.39
C LEU A 42 -4.52 1.45 -7.68
N ALA A 43 -3.95 1.77 -8.85
CA ALA A 43 -4.50 1.30 -10.12
C ALA A 43 -4.31 -0.22 -10.28
N GLY A 44 -3.17 -0.75 -9.84
CA GLY A 44 -2.89 -2.17 -9.96
C GLY A 44 -3.84 -3.06 -9.16
N VAL A 45 -4.12 -2.69 -7.90
CA VAL A 45 -5.13 -3.38 -7.08
C VAL A 45 -6.51 -3.23 -7.70
N ALA A 46 -6.90 -2.03 -8.13
CA ALA A 46 -8.23 -1.78 -8.71
C ALA A 46 -8.50 -2.60 -9.99
N LEU A 47 -7.51 -2.71 -10.88
CA LEU A 47 -7.64 -3.45 -12.15
C LEU A 47 -7.74 -4.97 -11.95
N LEU A 48 -7.13 -5.49 -10.88
CA LEU A 48 -7.08 -6.92 -10.61
C LEU A 48 -8.17 -7.37 -9.62
N LEU A 49 -8.83 -6.45 -8.92
CA LEU A 49 -9.93 -6.74 -8.00
C LEU A 49 -11.06 -7.57 -8.65
N PRO A 50 -11.48 -7.32 -9.92
CA PRO A 50 -12.47 -8.14 -10.60
C PRO A 50 -12.09 -9.62 -10.77
N LEU A 51 -10.79 -9.95 -10.79
CA LEU A 51 -10.35 -11.35 -10.88
C LEU A 51 -10.73 -12.15 -9.62
N THR A 52 -10.99 -11.47 -8.51
CA THR A 52 -11.37 -12.13 -7.27
C THR A 52 -12.84 -12.56 -7.26
N TYR A 53 -13.72 -12.05 -8.15
CA TYR A 53 -15.19 -12.19 -8.09
C TYR A 53 -15.74 -13.62 -8.04
N LYS A 54 -14.93 -14.62 -8.42
CA LYS A 54 -15.33 -16.03 -8.39
C LYS A 54 -14.80 -16.79 -7.17
N PHE A 55 -13.97 -16.17 -6.34
CA PHE A 55 -13.39 -16.80 -5.16
C PHE A 55 -14.32 -16.68 -3.96
N ASN A 56 -14.11 -17.56 -2.97
CA ASN A 56 -14.70 -17.36 -1.66
C ASN A 56 -14.05 -16.14 -0.97
N PRO A 57 -14.71 -15.52 0.04
CA PRO A 57 -14.20 -14.33 0.73
C PRO A 57 -12.77 -14.50 1.26
N THR A 58 -12.45 -15.67 1.85
CA THR A 58 -11.14 -15.92 2.47
C THR A 58 -10.03 -15.94 1.42
N THR A 59 -10.21 -16.71 0.36
CA THR A 59 -9.29 -16.82 -0.79
C THR A 59 -9.10 -15.46 -1.47
N ALA A 60 -10.19 -14.69 -1.62
CA ALA A 60 -10.13 -13.34 -2.20
C ALA A 60 -9.31 -12.36 -1.35
N ILE A 61 -9.49 -12.35 -0.03
CA ILE A 61 -8.71 -11.49 0.89
C ILE A 61 -7.23 -11.86 0.86
N ILE A 62 -6.92 -13.16 0.86
CA ILE A 62 -5.54 -13.66 0.74
C ILE A 62 -4.91 -13.17 -0.57
N MET A 63 -5.64 -13.26 -1.69
CA MET A 63 -5.18 -12.76 -2.98
C MET A 63 -4.93 -11.25 -2.94
N LEU A 64 -5.89 -10.46 -2.47
CA LEU A 64 -5.81 -9.00 -2.41
C LEU A 64 -4.66 -8.52 -1.52
N GLY A 65 -4.45 -9.19 -0.38
CA GLY A 65 -3.30 -8.96 0.50
C GLY A 65 -1.98 -9.23 -0.23
N SER A 66 -1.81 -10.44 -0.77
CA SER A 66 -0.59 -10.83 -1.50
C SER A 66 -0.27 -9.89 -2.67
N LEU A 67 -1.30 -9.45 -3.38
CA LEU A 67 -1.21 -8.53 -4.51
C LEU A 67 -0.77 -7.14 -4.07
N TYR A 68 -1.35 -6.61 -3.01
CA TYR A 68 -0.99 -5.29 -2.50
C TYR A 68 0.46 -5.24 -2.03
N TYR A 69 0.89 -6.21 -1.21
CA TYR A 69 2.30 -6.29 -0.76
C TYR A 69 3.27 -6.46 -1.93
N ALA A 70 2.95 -7.37 -2.86
CA ALA A 70 3.79 -7.60 -4.03
C ALA A 70 3.86 -6.38 -4.95
N ASN A 71 2.78 -5.61 -5.08
CA ASN A 71 2.77 -4.37 -5.86
C ASN A 71 3.62 -3.27 -5.21
N MET A 72 3.49 -3.08 -3.89
CA MET A 72 4.30 -2.13 -3.13
C MET A 72 5.80 -2.41 -3.27
N TYR A 73 6.18 -3.68 -3.31
CA TYR A 73 7.53 -4.11 -3.63
C TYR A 73 7.88 -3.95 -5.12
N GLY A 74 6.98 -4.32 -6.03
CA GLY A 74 7.18 -4.27 -7.48
C GLY A 74 7.60 -2.88 -7.99
N GLY A 75 7.07 -1.80 -7.37
CA GLY A 75 7.44 -0.43 -7.70
C GLY A 75 8.93 -0.10 -7.59
N SER A 76 9.67 -0.86 -6.78
CA SER A 76 11.13 -0.70 -6.63
C SER A 76 11.90 -1.12 -7.88
N PHE A 77 11.40 -2.06 -8.70
CA PHE A 77 12.11 -2.53 -9.90
C PHE A 77 12.28 -1.41 -10.93
N SER A 78 11.18 -0.73 -11.26
CA SER A 78 11.17 0.38 -12.21
C SER A 78 11.90 1.61 -11.66
N ALA A 79 11.80 1.86 -10.35
CA ALA A 79 12.58 2.90 -9.68
C ALA A 79 14.10 2.66 -9.77
N ILE A 80 14.55 1.44 -9.46
CA ILE A 80 15.98 1.09 -9.41
C ILE A 80 16.59 0.99 -10.81
N LEU A 81 15.89 0.37 -11.77
CA LEU A 81 16.46 0.10 -13.09
C LEU A 81 16.27 1.24 -14.08
N LEU A 82 15.17 1.97 -13.98
CA LEU A 82 14.76 2.94 -14.99
C LEU A 82 14.69 4.38 -14.47
N ASN A 83 14.83 4.60 -13.15
CA ASN A 83 14.58 5.90 -12.51
C ASN A 83 13.16 6.45 -12.78
N ILE A 84 12.21 5.56 -13.07
CA ILE A 84 10.80 5.90 -13.26
C ILE A 84 10.03 5.11 -12.21
N PRO A 85 9.72 5.70 -11.06
CA PRO A 85 9.05 4.99 -9.97
C PRO A 85 7.72 4.38 -10.41
N GLY A 86 7.51 3.11 -10.06
CA GLY A 86 6.24 2.42 -10.30
C GLY A 86 5.11 2.97 -9.43
N ASP A 87 5.44 3.46 -8.23
CA ASP A 87 4.49 4.08 -7.30
C ASP A 87 5.17 5.23 -6.51
N SER A 88 4.38 6.09 -5.86
CA SER A 88 4.86 7.27 -5.13
C SER A 88 5.93 6.96 -4.05
N PRO A 89 5.82 5.88 -3.24
CA PRO A 89 6.86 5.57 -2.25
C PRO A 89 8.22 5.21 -2.89
N ALA A 90 8.20 4.61 -4.09
CA ALA A 90 9.40 4.13 -4.77
C ALA A 90 10.28 5.28 -5.30
N VAL A 91 9.80 6.53 -5.29
CA VAL A 91 10.62 7.72 -5.55
C VAL A 91 11.80 7.79 -4.57
N MET A 92 11.56 7.49 -3.29
CA MET A 92 12.61 7.50 -2.28
C MET A 92 13.61 6.35 -2.48
N THR A 93 13.15 5.23 -3.00
CA THR A 93 14.00 4.09 -3.37
C THR A 93 14.88 4.42 -4.57
N ALA A 94 14.39 5.20 -5.54
CA ALA A 94 15.16 5.61 -6.72
C ALA A 94 16.40 6.45 -6.34
N LEU A 95 16.34 7.24 -5.26
CA LEU A 95 17.42 8.14 -4.83
C LEU A 95 18.77 7.43 -4.65
N ASP A 96 18.78 6.22 -4.08
CA ASP A 96 19.98 5.38 -3.94
C ASP A 96 19.94 4.16 -4.86
N GLY A 97 18.76 3.61 -5.12
CA GLY A 97 18.58 2.47 -5.99
C GLY A 97 19.13 2.68 -7.41
N TYR A 98 18.76 3.80 -8.03
CA TYR A 98 19.17 4.08 -9.41
C TYR A 98 20.67 4.39 -9.52
N PRO A 99 21.30 5.21 -8.66
CA PRO A 99 22.76 5.36 -8.64
C PRO A 99 23.52 4.06 -8.37
N MET A 100 23.02 3.18 -7.50
CA MET A 100 23.65 1.88 -7.26
C MET A 100 23.58 0.98 -8.50
N ALA A 101 22.45 0.98 -9.20
CA ALA A 101 22.28 0.24 -10.43
C ALA A 101 23.18 0.76 -11.56
N THR A 102 23.18 2.07 -11.79
CA THR A 102 23.79 2.69 -12.98
C THR A 102 25.23 3.15 -12.77
N LYS A 103 25.50 3.92 -11.71
CA LYS A 103 26.83 4.51 -11.48
C LYS A 103 27.81 3.51 -10.89
N ARG A 104 27.32 2.60 -10.06
CA ARG A 104 28.14 1.57 -9.40
C ARG A 104 28.14 0.24 -10.15
N ASN A 105 27.34 0.09 -11.21
CA ASN A 105 27.16 -1.16 -11.96
C ASN A 105 26.77 -2.36 -11.07
N ARG A 106 25.90 -2.14 -10.07
CA ARG A 106 25.41 -3.20 -9.17
C ARG A 106 23.88 -3.26 -9.11
N PRO A 107 23.18 -3.41 -10.25
CA PRO A 107 21.71 -3.44 -10.28
C PRO A 107 21.12 -4.63 -9.51
N GLY A 108 21.76 -5.79 -9.56
CA GLY A 108 21.31 -6.97 -8.83
C GLY A 108 21.34 -6.79 -7.31
N GLN A 109 22.41 -6.19 -6.79
CA GLN A 109 22.58 -5.90 -5.37
C GLN A 109 21.53 -4.89 -4.89
N ALA A 110 21.21 -3.87 -5.70
CA ALA A 110 20.17 -2.89 -5.39
C ALA A 110 18.79 -3.55 -5.30
N LEU A 111 18.42 -4.37 -6.28
CA LEU A 111 17.14 -5.11 -6.30
C LEU A 111 17.02 -6.07 -5.11
N PHE A 112 18.10 -6.79 -4.79
CA PHE A 112 18.09 -7.73 -3.66
C PHE A 112 18.04 -7.00 -2.31
N THR A 113 18.73 -5.85 -2.19
CA THR A 113 18.63 -4.95 -1.02
C THR A 113 17.19 -4.49 -0.81
N ALA A 114 16.55 -4.01 -1.88
CA ALA A 114 15.15 -3.59 -1.82
C ALA A 114 14.24 -4.74 -1.40
N ASN A 115 14.38 -5.92 -2.01
CA ASN A 115 13.59 -7.09 -1.68
C ASN A 115 13.72 -7.51 -0.21
N MET A 116 14.95 -7.65 0.27
CA MET A 116 15.19 -8.07 1.65
C MET A 116 14.69 -7.06 2.66
N SER A 117 14.87 -5.77 2.39
CA SER A 117 14.43 -4.70 3.29
C SER A 117 12.92 -4.61 3.33
N SER A 118 12.26 -4.74 2.18
CA SER A 118 10.81 -4.82 2.05
C SER A 118 10.24 -6.03 2.78
N PHE A 119 10.88 -7.19 2.69
CA PHE A 119 10.51 -8.39 3.45
C PHE A 119 10.64 -8.15 4.96
N ILE A 120 11.76 -7.62 5.44
CA ILE A 120 11.99 -7.35 6.87
C ILE A 120 10.97 -6.33 7.41
N GLY A 121 10.79 -5.22 6.70
CA GLY A 121 9.83 -4.17 7.09
C GLY A 121 8.39 -4.68 7.08
N GLY A 122 7.98 -5.35 6.01
CA GLY A 122 6.66 -5.97 5.91
C GLY A 122 6.41 -7.01 7.01
N LEU A 123 7.41 -7.84 7.33
CA LEU A 123 7.32 -8.81 8.43
C LEU A 123 7.14 -8.13 9.78
N ILE A 124 7.90 -7.07 10.06
CA ILE A 124 7.75 -6.28 11.31
C ILE A 124 6.34 -5.70 11.39
N GLY A 125 5.86 -5.08 10.30
CA GLY A 125 4.52 -4.52 10.26
C GLY A 125 3.41 -5.57 10.43
N MET A 126 3.55 -6.74 9.79
CA MET A 126 2.62 -7.85 9.94
C MET A 126 2.62 -8.42 11.37
N LEU A 127 3.78 -8.55 12.01
CA LEU A 127 3.87 -9.00 13.40
C LEU A 127 3.20 -7.99 14.33
N ILE A 128 3.51 -6.70 14.19
CA ILE A 128 2.86 -5.65 14.98
C ILE A 128 1.35 -5.68 14.76
N LEU A 129 0.87 -5.76 13.52
CA LEU A 129 -0.55 -5.85 13.20
C LEU A 129 -1.20 -7.10 13.82
N THR A 130 -0.53 -8.26 13.79
CA THR A 130 -1.07 -9.52 14.33
C THR A 130 -1.31 -9.43 15.83
N PHE A 131 -0.39 -8.79 16.58
CA PHE A 131 -0.51 -8.66 18.03
C PHE A 131 -1.35 -7.45 18.46
N MET A 132 -1.31 -6.36 17.70
CA MET A 132 -1.96 -5.09 18.03
C MET A 132 -3.36 -4.98 17.41
N GLY A 133 -3.67 -5.78 16.39
CA GLY A 133 -4.97 -5.82 15.70
C GLY A 133 -6.16 -6.07 16.64
N PRO A 134 -6.13 -7.11 17.49
CA PRO A 134 -7.19 -7.34 18.48
C PRO A 134 -7.38 -6.16 19.44
N LEU A 135 -6.27 -5.59 19.93
CA LEU A 135 -6.30 -4.41 20.81
C LEU A 135 -6.95 -3.21 20.12
N LEU A 136 -6.64 -2.97 18.85
CA LEU A 136 -7.23 -1.89 18.07
C LEU A 136 -8.71 -2.12 17.77
N ALA A 137 -9.13 -3.36 17.54
CA ALA A 137 -10.53 -3.73 17.38
C ALA A 137 -11.32 -3.47 18.67
N ASP A 138 -10.80 -3.91 19.82
CA ASP A 138 -11.41 -3.66 21.13
C ASP A 138 -11.51 -2.17 21.48
N LEU A 139 -10.52 -1.37 21.06
CA LEU A 139 -10.56 0.08 21.19
C LEU A 139 -11.62 0.70 20.28
N GLY A 140 -11.69 0.26 19.02
CA GLY A 140 -12.69 0.71 18.05
C GLY A 140 -14.12 0.45 18.53
N LEU A 141 -14.39 -0.74 19.10
CA LEU A 141 -15.69 -1.09 19.67
C LEU A 141 -16.11 -0.23 20.87
N LYS A 142 -15.16 0.44 21.54
CA LYS A 142 -15.45 1.35 22.66
C LYS A 142 -15.71 2.79 22.21
N PHE A 143 -15.47 3.12 20.94
CA PHE A 143 -15.68 4.48 20.46
C PHE A 143 -17.17 4.78 20.34
N GLY A 144 -17.60 5.86 20.97
CA GLY A 144 -18.94 6.38 20.84
C GLY A 144 -19.08 7.31 19.63
N PRO A 145 -20.26 7.92 19.45
CA PRO A 145 -20.51 8.86 18.36
C PRO A 145 -19.55 10.07 18.36
N ALA A 146 -19.14 10.55 19.53
CA ALA A 146 -18.24 11.70 19.66
C ALA A 146 -16.82 11.36 19.20
N GLU A 147 -16.27 10.22 19.65
CA GLU A 147 -14.95 9.73 19.26
C GLU A 147 -14.89 9.41 17.77
N MET A 148 -15.93 8.76 17.24
CA MET A 148 -16.05 8.49 15.81
C MET A 148 -16.11 9.77 14.99
N THR A 149 -16.86 10.78 15.44
CA THR A 149 -16.93 12.08 14.76
C THR A 149 -15.57 12.77 14.74
N ALA A 150 -14.86 12.80 15.88
CA ALA A 150 -13.53 13.39 15.97
C ALA A 150 -12.52 12.65 15.08
N LEU A 151 -12.59 11.32 15.06
CA LEU A 151 -11.68 10.49 14.29
C LEU A 151 -11.93 10.62 12.78
N LEU A 152 -13.20 10.66 12.35
CA LEU A 152 -13.57 10.96 10.97
C LEU A 152 -13.12 12.36 10.56
N LEU A 153 -13.29 13.38 11.41
CA LEU A 153 -12.77 14.72 11.14
C LEU A 153 -11.25 14.74 10.97
N VAL A 154 -10.51 14.02 11.82
CA VAL A 154 -9.06 13.87 11.69
C VAL A 154 -8.69 13.16 10.38
N ALA A 155 -9.37 12.06 10.05
CA ALA A 155 -9.13 11.33 8.80
C ALA A 155 -9.43 12.18 7.56
N MET A 156 -10.49 12.99 7.59
CA MET A 156 -10.87 13.85 6.47
C MET A 156 -9.94 15.06 6.33
N THR A 157 -9.52 15.66 7.44
CA THR A 157 -8.54 16.75 7.42
C THR A 157 -7.15 16.26 7.03
N SER A 158 -6.78 15.02 7.38
CA SER A 158 -5.51 14.43 6.96
C SER A 158 -5.45 14.23 5.45
N ILE A 159 -6.54 13.81 4.79
CA ILE A 159 -6.64 13.74 3.32
C ILE A 159 -6.33 15.11 2.69
N GLY A 160 -6.89 16.20 3.24
CA GLY A 160 -6.64 17.55 2.76
C GLY A 160 -5.18 18.01 2.86
N TRP A 161 -4.42 17.50 3.83
CA TRP A 161 -3.01 17.90 4.06
C TRP A 161 -2.00 16.97 3.39
N LEU A 162 -2.36 15.70 3.18
CA LEU A 162 -1.47 14.65 2.65
C LEU A 162 -1.63 14.40 1.14
N VAL A 163 -2.76 14.78 0.53
CA VAL A 163 -2.99 14.60 -0.91
C VAL A 163 -2.41 15.77 -1.71
N GLY A 164 -1.10 15.68 -1.95
CA GLY A 164 -0.41 16.43 -3.01
C GLY A 164 0.04 17.85 -2.67
N GLU A 165 0.46 18.57 -3.71
CA GLU A 165 1.08 19.91 -3.59
C GLU A 165 0.08 21.02 -3.22
N SER A 166 -1.23 20.75 -3.29
CA SER A 166 -2.29 21.76 -3.13
C SER A 166 -3.39 21.28 -2.17
N PRO A 167 -3.34 21.73 -0.89
CA PRO A 167 -4.32 21.33 0.12
C PRO A 167 -5.77 21.67 -0.25
N THR A 168 -5.97 22.75 -1.02
CA THR A 168 -7.31 23.18 -1.47
C THR A 168 -7.96 22.15 -2.38
N LYS A 169 -7.21 21.52 -3.30
CA LYS A 169 -7.73 20.46 -4.18
C LYS A 169 -8.14 19.23 -3.36
N GLY A 170 -7.36 18.85 -2.35
CA GLY A 170 -7.68 17.75 -1.45
C GLY A 170 -8.99 17.98 -0.69
N VAL A 171 -9.19 19.18 -0.14
CA VAL A 171 -10.44 19.55 0.56
C VAL A 171 -11.63 19.55 -0.40
N VAL A 172 -11.51 20.12 -1.60
CA VAL A 172 -12.60 20.13 -2.60
C VAL A 172 -12.98 18.71 -3.01
N LEU A 173 -12.01 17.85 -3.32
CA LEU A 173 -12.29 16.45 -3.68
C LEU A 173 -12.90 15.66 -2.51
N THR A 174 -12.49 15.95 -1.28
CA THR A 174 -13.11 15.38 -0.08
C THR A 174 -14.57 15.78 0.02
N MET A 175 -14.90 17.07 -0.17
CA MET A 175 -16.28 17.56 -0.18
C MET A 175 -17.13 16.90 -1.28
N VAL A 176 -16.56 16.73 -2.49
CA VAL A 176 -17.23 16.00 -3.58
C VAL A 176 -17.47 14.54 -3.19
N GLY A 177 -16.50 13.87 -2.57
CA GLY A 177 -16.65 12.51 -2.06
C GLY A 177 -17.76 12.37 -1.02
N ILE A 178 -17.86 13.31 -0.07
CA ILE A 178 -18.95 13.34 0.92
C ILE A 178 -20.30 13.50 0.23
N LEU A 179 -20.40 14.42 -0.74
CA LEU A 179 -21.62 14.65 -1.49
C LEU A 179 -22.08 13.37 -2.18
N LEU A 180 -21.18 12.68 -2.88
CA LEU A 180 -21.47 11.41 -3.56
C LEU A 180 -21.86 10.29 -2.57
N ALA A 181 -21.17 10.21 -1.42
CA ALA A 181 -21.48 9.24 -0.37
C ALA A 181 -22.84 9.52 0.32
N SER A 182 -23.29 10.77 0.32
CA SER A 182 -24.58 11.18 0.88
C SER A 182 -25.77 10.96 -0.05
N MET A 183 -25.54 10.53 -1.30
CA MET A 183 -26.60 10.21 -2.25
C MET A 183 -27.23 8.85 -1.90
N GLY A 184 -28.56 8.80 -1.84
CA GLY A 184 -29.34 7.60 -1.56
C GLY A 184 -30.20 7.69 -0.31
N MET A 185 -30.68 6.55 0.15
CA MET A 185 -31.51 6.44 1.34
C MET A 185 -30.68 6.66 2.61
N ASP A 186 -31.09 7.63 3.42
CA ASP A 186 -30.54 7.84 4.76
C ASP A 186 -30.84 6.62 5.66
N THR A 187 -29.80 5.98 6.19
CA THR A 187 -29.92 4.81 7.06
C THR A 187 -30.57 5.10 8.40
N LEU A 188 -30.55 6.36 8.87
CA LEU A 188 -31.16 6.76 10.13
C LEU A 188 -32.63 7.18 9.97
N THR A 189 -32.92 8.00 8.95
CA THR A 189 -34.26 8.59 8.78
C THR A 189 -35.12 7.89 7.73
N GLY A 190 -34.52 7.06 6.87
CA GLY A 190 -35.20 6.45 5.73
C GLY A 190 -35.62 7.45 4.66
N SER A 191 -35.14 8.70 4.71
CA SER A 191 -35.46 9.72 3.71
C SER A 191 -34.49 9.65 2.51
N PRO A 192 -34.97 9.79 1.25
CA PRO A 192 -34.09 9.95 0.09
C PRO A 192 -33.30 11.25 0.17
N ARG A 193 -31.98 11.17 -0.07
CA ARG A 193 -31.08 12.31 -0.18
C ARG A 193 -30.46 12.34 -1.57
N TYR A 194 -30.59 13.48 -2.26
CA TYR A 194 -29.97 13.72 -3.56
C TYR A 194 -30.26 12.64 -4.63
N ASP A 195 -31.46 12.06 -4.62
CA ASP A 195 -31.92 11.02 -5.56
C ASP A 195 -32.43 11.61 -6.89
N PHE A 196 -32.71 12.92 -6.93
CA PHE A 196 -33.16 13.67 -8.12
C PHE A 196 -34.35 13.02 -8.86
N GLY A 197 -35.22 12.28 -8.14
CA GLY A 197 -36.34 11.56 -8.72
C GLY A 197 -35.98 10.30 -9.50
N ASN A 198 -34.73 9.83 -9.43
CA ASN A 198 -34.26 8.63 -10.09
C ASN A 198 -34.21 7.45 -9.11
N MET A 199 -34.98 6.39 -9.38
CA MET A 199 -35.02 5.20 -8.51
C MET A 199 -33.66 4.52 -8.37
N TYR A 200 -32.79 4.61 -9.38
CA TYR A 200 -31.45 4.00 -9.33
C TYR A 200 -30.53 4.70 -8.33
N LEU A 201 -30.80 5.97 -7.99
CA LEU A 201 -30.03 6.73 -7.01
C LEU A 201 -30.52 6.50 -5.57
N LEU A 202 -31.70 5.89 -5.36
CA LEU A 202 -32.18 5.55 -4.01
C LEU A 202 -31.25 4.57 -3.29
N GLY A 203 -30.65 3.63 -4.04
CA GLY A 203 -29.63 2.71 -3.52
C GLY A 203 -28.27 3.36 -3.26
N GLY A 204 -28.12 4.65 -3.57
CA GLY A 204 -26.86 5.37 -3.55
C GLY A 204 -25.91 4.94 -4.66
N ILE A 205 -24.69 5.48 -4.63
CA ILE A 205 -23.63 5.09 -5.56
C ILE A 205 -22.87 3.90 -4.96
N PRO A 206 -22.90 2.71 -5.61
CA PRO A 206 -22.16 1.56 -5.11
C PRO A 206 -20.66 1.86 -5.04
N PHE A 207 -20.09 1.77 -3.84
CA PHE A 207 -18.70 2.14 -3.57
C PHE A 207 -17.71 1.38 -4.45
N THR A 208 -17.84 0.05 -4.54
CA THR A 208 -16.90 -0.80 -5.28
C THR A 208 -16.84 -0.47 -6.78
N PRO A 209 -17.97 -0.43 -7.53
CA PRO A 209 -17.97 0.05 -8.92
C PRO A 209 -17.45 1.47 -9.11
N PHE A 210 -17.78 2.41 -8.21
CA PHE A 210 -17.33 3.79 -8.32
C PHE A 210 -15.82 3.90 -8.24
N VAL A 211 -15.19 3.25 -7.25
CA VAL A 211 -13.75 3.26 -7.07
C VAL A 211 -13.05 2.60 -8.26
N ILE A 212 -13.51 1.42 -8.72
CA ILE A 212 -12.94 0.73 -9.88
C ILE A 212 -13.06 1.60 -11.14
N GLY A 213 -14.22 2.22 -11.36
CA GLY A 213 -14.49 3.08 -12.52
C GLY A 213 -13.64 4.35 -12.51
N ALA A 214 -13.60 5.06 -11.38
CA ALA A 214 -12.83 6.30 -11.25
C ALA A 214 -11.32 6.06 -11.42
N VAL A 215 -10.78 5.03 -10.76
CA VAL A 215 -9.37 4.66 -10.86
C VAL A 215 -9.03 4.15 -12.26
N GLY A 216 -9.84 3.25 -12.82
CA GLY A 216 -9.64 2.71 -14.16
C GLY A 216 -9.69 3.81 -15.23
N PHE A 217 -10.68 4.70 -15.17
CA PHE A 217 -10.83 5.80 -16.12
C PHE A 217 -9.67 6.80 -16.04
N SER A 218 -9.26 7.19 -14.83
CA SER A 218 -8.10 8.06 -14.63
C SER A 218 -6.83 7.46 -15.25
N GLN A 219 -6.64 6.15 -15.12
CA GLN A 219 -5.46 5.48 -15.67
C GLN A 219 -5.48 5.42 -17.20
N VAL A 220 -6.65 5.19 -17.82
CA VAL A 220 -6.77 5.24 -19.29
C VAL A 220 -6.41 6.63 -19.81
N LEU A 221 -6.90 7.70 -19.19
CA LEU A 221 -6.56 9.07 -19.58
C LEU A 221 -5.05 9.34 -19.48
N LYS A 222 -4.42 8.90 -18.38
CA LYS A 222 -2.97 9.05 -18.18
C LYS A 222 -2.16 8.29 -19.24
N LEU A 223 -2.56 7.05 -19.56
CA LEU A 223 -1.92 6.25 -20.61
C LEU A 223 -2.04 6.91 -21.99
N MET A 224 -3.16 7.59 -22.26
CA MET A 224 -3.34 8.37 -23.49
C MET A 224 -2.40 9.57 -23.56
N GLU A 225 -2.15 10.25 -22.44
CA GLU A 225 -1.23 11.38 -22.32
C GLU A 225 0.24 10.95 -22.46
N GLU A 226 0.62 9.83 -21.85
CA GLU A 226 2.02 9.36 -21.80
C GLU A 226 2.46 8.58 -23.04
N ARG A 227 1.58 8.38 -24.02
CA ARG A 227 1.80 7.58 -25.24
C ARG A 227 3.07 7.95 -26.03
N ASN A 228 3.57 9.18 -25.89
CA ASN A 228 4.74 9.69 -26.62
C ASN A 228 6.07 9.68 -25.84
N LYS A 229 6.09 9.26 -24.56
CA LYS A 229 7.34 9.14 -23.79
C LYS A 229 8.03 7.82 -24.14
N LYS A 230 9.03 7.86 -25.03
CA LYS A 230 9.93 6.71 -25.25
C LYS A 230 10.69 6.43 -23.95
N VAL A 231 10.45 5.26 -23.36
CA VAL A 231 11.29 4.74 -22.28
C VAL A 231 12.53 4.14 -22.93
N GLU A 232 13.65 4.87 -22.91
CA GLU A 232 14.95 4.31 -23.27
C GLU A 232 15.45 3.44 -22.12
N ALA A 233 15.02 2.18 -22.13
CA ALA A 233 15.56 1.20 -21.23
C ALA A 233 17.03 0.93 -21.62
N HIS A 234 17.97 1.34 -20.76
CA HIS A 234 19.39 0.98 -20.88
C HIS A 234 19.58 -0.51 -20.52
N ILE A 235 19.00 -1.40 -21.32
CA ILE A 235 19.06 -2.86 -21.13
C ILE A 235 20.36 -3.36 -21.75
N GLY A 236 21.48 -3.14 -21.05
CA GLY A 236 22.80 -3.60 -21.48
C GLY A 236 23.43 -4.70 -20.62
N GLN A 237 22.93 -4.93 -19.41
CA GLN A 237 23.59 -5.85 -18.46
C GLN A 237 22.76 -7.10 -18.20
N LYS A 238 23.34 -8.28 -18.48
CA LYS A 238 22.79 -9.57 -18.07
C LYS A 238 22.84 -9.66 -16.55
N LEU A 239 21.69 -9.48 -15.90
CA LEU A 239 21.53 -9.75 -14.47
C LEU A 239 21.83 -11.24 -14.22
N THR A 240 22.89 -11.53 -13.47
CA THR A 240 23.26 -12.92 -13.12
C THR A 240 22.92 -13.14 -11.65
N ILE A 241 22.25 -14.25 -11.31
CA ILE A 241 21.82 -14.58 -9.93
C ILE A 241 22.98 -14.42 -8.92
N ARG A 242 24.19 -14.83 -9.33
CA ARG A 242 25.41 -14.77 -8.51
C ARG A 242 25.93 -13.34 -8.27
N GLY A 243 25.68 -12.41 -9.20
CA GLY A 243 26.03 -10.99 -9.08
C GLY A 243 24.99 -10.15 -8.33
N SER A 244 23.82 -10.74 -8.05
CA SER A 244 22.73 -10.10 -7.30
C SER A 244 22.73 -10.45 -5.80
N MET A 245 23.49 -11.46 -5.37
CA MET A 245 23.53 -11.86 -3.97
C MET A 245 24.26 -10.82 -3.13
N LEU A 246 23.65 -10.45 -1.99
CA LEU A 246 24.31 -9.65 -0.97
C LEU A 246 25.45 -10.42 -0.32
N THR A 247 26.56 -9.73 -0.07
CA THR A 247 27.59 -10.29 0.81
C THR A 247 27.10 -10.28 2.26
N LEU A 248 27.71 -11.11 3.11
CA LEU A 248 27.40 -11.12 4.55
C LEU A 248 27.58 -9.73 5.19
N HIS A 249 28.50 -8.94 4.65
CA HIS A 249 28.76 -7.57 5.03
C HIS A 249 27.58 -6.65 4.70
N ASP A 250 27.10 -6.70 3.45
CA ASP A 250 25.96 -5.92 3.00
C ASP A 250 24.69 -6.25 3.80
N PHE A 251 24.50 -7.53 4.13
CA PHE A 251 23.37 -7.96 4.95
C PHE A 251 23.43 -7.33 6.36
N ARG A 252 24.60 -7.28 6.99
CA ARG A 252 24.77 -6.61 8.29
C ARG A 252 24.54 -5.10 8.23
N ARG A 253 24.82 -4.46 7.09
CA ARG A 253 24.52 -3.04 6.86
C ARG A 253 23.03 -2.77 6.64
N LEU A 254 22.33 -3.70 5.99
CA LEU A 254 20.92 -3.61 5.65
C LEU A 254 20.00 -3.76 6.86
N VAL A 255 20.29 -4.73 7.73
CA VAL A 255 19.38 -5.14 8.82
C VAL A 255 19.04 -4.01 9.81
N PRO A 256 19.99 -3.23 10.36
CA PRO A 256 19.66 -2.21 11.34
C PRO A 256 18.78 -1.08 10.78
N PRO A 257 19.06 -0.49 9.59
CA PRO A 257 18.15 0.43 8.94
C PRO A 257 16.78 -0.18 8.67
N ALA A 258 16.73 -1.42 8.17
CA ALA A 258 15.47 -2.09 7.84
C ALA A 258 14.59 -2.31 9.08
N ILE A 259 15.18 -2.71 10.22
CA ILE A 259 14.42 -2.91 11.46
C ILE A 259 13.89 -1.57 11.98
N ARG A 260 14.74 -0.55 12.11
CA ARG A 260 14.34 0.77 12.64
C ARG A 260 13.26 1.42 11.78
N SER A 261 13.49 1.42 10.46
CA SER A 261 12.52 1.93 9.50
C SER A 261 11.25 1.09 9.42
N GLY A 262 11.34 -0.22 9.67
CA GLY A 262 10.18 -1.10 9.78
C GLY A 262 9.25 -0.65 10.90
N PHE A 263 9.76 -0.50 12.14
CA PHE A 263 8.95 -0.01 13.25
C PHE A 263 8.33 1.36 12.95
N MET A 264 9.14 2.32 12.50
CA MET A 264 8.67 3.66 12.19
C MET A 264 7.63 3.66 11.06
N GLY A 265 7.86 2.88 10.00
CA GLY A 265 6.95 2.71 8.89
C GLY A 265 5.60 2.17 9.37
N THR A 266 5.58 1.17 10.25
CA THR A 266 4.33 0.66 10.82
C THR A 266 3.56 1.73 11.59
N PHE A 267 4.23 2.52 12.45
CA PHE A 267 3.57 3.62 13.17
C PHE A 267 3.00 4.67 12.22
N VAL A 268 3.74 5.03 11.17
CA VAL A 268 3.26 5.96 10.14
C VAL A 268 2.07 5.36 9.38
N GLY A 269 2.10 4.06 9.06
CA GLY A 269 1.02 3.37 8.36
C GLY A 269 -0.30 3.33 9.13
N VAL A 270 -0.24 3.28 10.46
CA VAL A 270 -1.43 3.33 11.34
C VAL A 270 -2.12 4.69 11.28
N LEU A 271 -1.40 5.77 10.94
CA LEU A 271 -1.98 7.10 10.83
C LEU A 271 -2.85 7.24 9.57
N PRO A 272 -4.13 7.60 9.70
CA PRO A 272 -5.00 7.81 8.55
C PRO A 272 -4.47 8.85 7.57
N GLY A 273 -4.39 8.48 6.30
CA GLY A 273 -3.93 9.37 5.22
C GLY A 273 -2.42 9.53 5.10
N ALA A 274 -1.62 9.05 6.06
CA ALA A 274 -0.15 9.16 5.98
C ALA A 274 0.43 8.24 4.88
N GLY A 275 -0.07 7.00 4.80
CA GLY A 275 0.26 6.05 3.74
C GLY A 275 1.73 5.64 3.63
N ALA A 276 2.02 4.85 2.61
CA ALA A 276 3.35 4.27 2.40
C ALA A 276 4.39 5.30 1.93
N THR A 277 3.97 6.36 1.22
CA THR A 277 4.87 7.42 0.71
C THR A 277 5.52 8.20 1.84
N THR A 278 4.72 8.60 2.84
CA THR A 278 5.22 9.30 4.03
C THR A 278 6.14 8.38 4.84
N GLY A 279 5.80 7.09 4.94
CA GLY A 279 6.65 6.07 5.56
C GLY A 279 8.03 6.00 4.89
N ALA A 280 8.08 5.83 3.56
CA ALA A 280 9.34 5.78 2.81
C ALA A 280 10.18 7.06 2.96
N PHE A 281 9.54 8.23 2.90
CA PHE A 281 10.21 9.52 3.08
C PHE A 281 10.82 9.66 4.47
N LEU A 282 10.03 9.37 5.51
CA LEU A 282 10.51 9.42 6.89
C LEU A 282 11.62 8.39 7.11
N GLY A 283 11.50 7.19 6.53
CA GLY A 283 12.52 6.14 6.54
C GLY A 283 13.88 6.67 6.07
N TYR A 284 13.88 7.29 4.90
CA TYR A 284 15.07 7.91 4.32
C TYR A 284 15.61 9.08 5.15
N ALA A 285 14.71 9.97 5.59
CA ALA A 285 15.06 11.15 6.36
C ALA A 285 15.69 10.75 7.71
N ALA A 286 15.12 9.75 8.38
CA ALA A 286 15.65 9.19 9.61
C ALA A 286 17.04 8.59 9.39
N GLN A 287 17.28 7.89 8.27
CA GLN A 287 18.60 7.32 7.97
C GLN A 287 19.70 8.38 7.86
N LYS A 288 19.38 9.63 7.51
CA LYS A 288 20.38 10.74 7.49
C LYS A 288 21.01 11.03 8.85
N ALA A 289 20.31 10.71 9.95
CA ALA A 289 20.84 10.89 11.30
C ALA A 289 21.80 9.77 11.74
N PHE A 290 21.96 8.71 10.95
CA PHE A 290 22.79 7.56 11.27
C PHE A 290 23.97 7.45 10.31
N LYS A 291 24.99 6.70 10.73
CA LYS A 291 26.13 6.41 9.86
C LYS A 291 25.69 5.53 8.69
N SER A 292 26.05 5.96 7.49
CA SER A 292 26.04 5.14 6.27
C SER A 292 27.48 5.05 5.79
N GLU A 293 27.94 3.88 5.34
CA GLU A 293 29.31 3.76 4.81
C GLU A 293 29.48 4.56 3.51
N GLU A 294 28.37 4.72 2.79
CA GLU A 294 28.30 5.46 1.54
C GLU A 294 27.39 6.67 1.72
N PRO A 295 27.70 7.81 1.08
CA PRO A 295 26.84 8.98 1.17
C PRO A 295 25.48 8.65 0.57
N LEU A 296 24.41 8.98 1.30
CA LEU A 296 23.04 8.84 0.81
C LEU A 296 22.84 9.64 -0.48
N GLY A 297 22.12 9.07 -1.45
CA GLY A 297 21.98 9.58 -2.81
C GLY A 297 23.11 9.20 -3.78
N SER A 298 24.14 8.48 -3.32
CA SER A 298 25.23 7.97 -4.17
C SER A 298 25.09 6.48 -4.51
N GLY A 299 24.05 5.83 -4.00
CA GLY A 299 23.84 4.40 -4.11
C GLY A 299 24.16 3.64 -2.84
N ALA A 300 23.79 4.19 -1.69
CA ALA A 300 23.97 3.57 -0.38
C ALA A 300 22.93 2.48 -0.10
N ILE A 301 23.38 1.32 0.37
CA ILE A 301 22.54 0.18 0.78
C ILE A 301 21.58 0.59 1.89
N GLU A 302 22.07 1.37 2.85
CA GLU A 302 21.29 1.82 4.00
C GLU A 302 20.14 2.75 3.60
N GLY A 303 20.32 3.54 2.53
CA GLY A 303 19.28 4.40 1.97
C GLY A 303 18.13 3.57 1.40
N ILE A 304 18.44 2.63 0.49
CA ILE A 304 17.47 1.70 -0.08
C ILE A 304 16.76 0.92 1.04
N ALA A 305 17.53 0.39 1.99
CA ALA A 305 16.99 -0.42 3.07
C ALA A 305 16.02 0.34 3.96
N SER A 306 16.35 1.59 4.29
CA SER A 306 15.49 2.44 5.12
C SER A 306 14.17 2.82 4.44
N CYS A 307 14.17 3.11 3.14
CA CYS A 307 12.97 3.46 2.38
C CYS A 307 12.04 2.25 2.19
N GLU A 308 12.60 1.14 1.70
CA GLU A 308 11.84 -0.05 1.33
C GLU A 308 11.25 -0.75 2.56
N ALA A 309 12.00 -0.81 3.66
CA ALA A 309 11.45 -1.33 4.91
C ALA A 309 10.31 -0.44 5.44
N ALA A 310 10.46 0.89 5.44
CA ALA A 310 9.39 1.77 5.89
C ALA A 310 8.17 1.75 4.98
N ASN A 311 8.37 1.66 3.66
CA ASN A 311 7.32 1.54 2.65
C ASN A 311 6.42 0.32 2.93
N ASN A 312 7.01 -0.88 2.99
CA ASN A 312 6.24 -2.11 3.20
C ASN A 312 5.73 -2.27 4.63
N ALA A 313 6.44 -1.76 5.63
CA ALA A 313 5.95 -1.72 6.99
C ALA A 313 4.75 -0.77 7.17
N ALA A 314 4.73 0.36 6.44
CA ALA A 314 3.60 1.29 6.41
C ALA A 314 2.41 0.70 5.64
N ALA A 315 2.66 -0.01 4.54
CA ALA A 315 1.61 -0.77 3.84
C ALA A 315 0.94 -1.78 4.79
N ALA A 316 1.75 -2.55 5.53
CA ALA A 316 1.25 -3.45 6.57
C ALA A 316 0.49 -2.72 7.69
N GLY A 317 1.08 -1.64 8.22
CA GLY A 317 0.49 -0.83 9.27
C GLY A 317 -0.85 -0.19 8.86
N SER A 318 -1.05 0.10 7.57
CA SER A 318 -2.30 0.68 7.07
C SER A 318 -3.50 -0.25 7.14
N PHE A 319 -3.29 -1.57 7.28
CA PHE A 319 -4.37 -2.52 7.54
C PHE A 319 -4.95 -2.40 8.94
N ALA A 320 -4.20 -1.90 9.92
CA ALA A 320 -4.69 -1.77 11.29
C ALA A 320 -5.94 -0.86 11.38
N PRO A 321 -5.87 0.43 10.99
CA PRO A 321 -7.05 1.29 11.01
C PRO A 321 -8.11 0.85 9.97
N LEU A 322 -7.67 0.25 8.86
CA LEU A 322 -8.59 -0.23 7.83
C LEU A 322 -9.48 -1.37 8.33
N LEU A 323 -8.91 -2.36 9.02
CA LEU A 323 -9.64 -3.53 9.53
C LEU A 323 -10.39 -3.21 10.83
N ALA A 324 -9.80 -2.39 11.72
CA ALA A 324 -10.40 -2.09 13.02
C ALA A 324 -11.46 -0.97 12.96
N LEU A 325 -11.20 0.07 12.16
CA LEU A 325 -12.02 1.29 12.14
C LEU A 325 -12.74 1.52 10.81
N GLY A 326 -12.47 0.70 9.78
CA GLY A 326 -13.01 0.94 8.43
C GLY A 326 -12.42 2.15 7.74
N ILE A 327 -11.28 2.66 8.22
CA ILE A 327 -10.68 3.91 7.72
C ILE A 327 -9.38 3.58 6.99
N PRO A 328 -9.33 3.80 5.66
CA PRO A 328 -8.16 3.44 4.88
C PRO A 328 -6.99 4.40 5.18
N GLY A 329 -5.81 3.83 5.46
CA GLY A 329 -4.58 4.61 5.68
C GLY A 329 -3.95 5.15 4.39
N SER A 330 -4.38 4.68 3.22
CA SER A 330 -3.87 5.09 1.91
C SER A 330 -4.96 4.94 0.82
N GLY A 331 -4.75 5.56 -0.35
CA GLY A 331 -5.66 5.37 -1.49
C GLY A 331 -5.79 3.90 -1.89
N THR A 332 -4.69 3.14 -1.90
CA THR A 332 -4.72 1.70 -2.21
C THR A 332 -5.50 0.92 -1.15
N GLY A 333 -5.38 1.32 0.12
CA GLY A 333 -6.22 0.82 1.21
C GLY A 333 -7.72 1.07 0.98
N ALA A 334 -8.10 2.22 0.40
CA ALA A 334 -9.51 2.50 0.10
C ALA A 334 -10.09 1.55 -0.98
N VAL A 335 -9.29 1.22 -2.00
CA VAL A 335 -9.66 0.20 -3.00
C VAL A 335 -9.80 -1.17 -2.34
N LEU A 336 -8.85 -1.54 -1.48
CA LEU A 336 -8.91 -2.81 -0.73
C LEU A 336 -10.14 -2.89 0.17
N LEU A 337 -10.48 -1.82 0.88
CA LEU A 337 -11.71 -1.73 1.69
C LEU A 337 -12.95 -2.02 0.82
N GLY A 338 -13.01 -1.47 -0.39
CA GLY A 338 -14.10 -1.74 -1.33
C GLY A 338 -14.15 -3.19 -1.79
N GLY A 339 -12.98 -3.84 -1.90
CA GLY A 339 -12.89 -5.29 -2.10
C GLY A 339 -13.40 -6.09 -0.90
N LEU A 340 -13.00 -5.73 0.32
CA LEU A 340 -13.45 -6.39 1.55
C LEU A 340 -14.98 -6.30 1.72
N MET A 341 -15.54 -5.10 1.50
CA MET A 341 -17.00 -4.87 1.56
C MET A 341 -17.77 -5.67 0.53
N MET A 342 -17.23 -5.82 -0.68
CA MET A 342 -17.83 -6.67 -1.71
C MET A 342 -17.89 -8.14 -1.29
N TRP A 343 -16.93 -8.59 -0.48
CA TRP A 343 -16.89 -9.95 0.09
C TRP A 343 -17.66 -10.10 1.40
N GLY A 344 -18.44 -9.08 1.79
CA GLY A 344 -19.30 -9.10 2.97
C GLY A 344 -18.57 -8.80 4.28
N LEU A 345 -17.32 -8.35 4.24
CA LEU A 345 -16.66 -7.80 5.43
C LEU A 345 -17.06 -6.34 5.59
N ASN A 346 -17.58 -5.97 6.75
CA ASN A 346 -17.80 -4.59 7.15
C ASN A 346 -16.82 -4.20 8.25
N PRO A 347 -15.64 -3.65 7.91
CA PRO A 347 -14.68 -3.19 8.91
C PRO A 347 -15.17 -1.91 9.59
N GLY A 348 -14.89 -1.78 10.88
CA GLY A 348 -15.30 -0.63 11.70
C GLY A 348 -16.29 -1.00 12.81
N PRO A 349 -16.53 -0.08 13.78
CA PRO A 349 -17.52 -0.28 14.83
C PRO A 349 -18.93 -0.28 14.23
N LEU A 350 -19.73 -1.30 14.59
CA LEU A 350 -21.15 -1.42 14.23
C LEU A 350 -22.05 -0.69 15.24
#